data_AF-A0A2G9NX20-F1
#
_entry.id   AF-A0A2G9NX20-F1
#
_cell.length_a   1.000
_cell.length_b   1.000
_cell.length_c   1.000
_cell.angle_alpha   90.00
_cell.angle_beta   90.00
_cell.angle_gamma   90.00
#
_symmetry.space_group_name_H-M   'P 1'
#
loop_
_entity.id
_entity.type
_entity.pdbx_description
1 polymer ?
#
loop_
_entity_poly.entity_id
_entity_poly.type
_entity_poly.pdbx_seq_one_letter_code
_entity_poly.pdbx_strand_id
1 'polypeptide(L)'
;MQQSNQILGTEINKQTYLEALARVQASRENPQPEIQTTQTTEDFWRVEGVEYRNEIYTVDLSKSILFDGKSKTQDQWAEYSMQAKQSGDFYIGDFPLYHALFTTLFNQENTTQAKEARKFLEKQFEEKWLATLTRIRYTPSEKDEVIHNFGLDDKYSIKETMIGPDEWIKNSQNTNYLEALLGTSDNEKINKVYKWIIGNDAYIGRINSTPKNVVDRVAGFGADSGGADLYCGWYSSVSSGSLGVRAKRHTPDL
;
A
#
# COMPACT_ATOMS: atom_id res chain seq x y z
N MET A 1 -9.77 -47.12 19.52
CA MET A 1 -9.00 -45.93 19.10
C MET A 1 -9.88 -45.11 18.18
N GLN A 2 -10.45 -44.02 18.68
CA GLN A 2 -11.12 -42.99 17.88
C GLN A 2 -10.56 -41.66 18.36
N GLN A 3 -9.88 -40.94 17.48
CA GLN A 3 -9.45 -39.56 17.72
C GLN A 3 -10.50 -38.62 17.12
N SER A 4 -11.04 -37.73 17.94
CA SER A 4 -11.88 -36.62 17.52
C SER A 4 -11.01 -35.40 17.19
N ASN A 5 -11.08 -34.91 15.95
CA ASN A 5 -10.56 -33.59 15.57
C ASN A 5 -11.53 -32.50 16.06
N GLN A 6 -11.10 -31.66 16.99
CA GLN A 6 -11.78 -30.39 17.29
C GLN A 6 -11.12 -29.27 16.48
N ILE A 7 -11.93 -28.60 15.66
CA ILE A 7 -11.58 -27.36 14.95
C ILE A 7 -11.93 -26.20 15.89
N LEU A 8 -10.93 -25.42 16.28
CA LEU A 8 -11.08 -24.18 17.07
C LEU A 8 -11.57 -23.06 16.13
N GLY A 9 -12.88 -22.86 16.08
CA GLY A 9 -13.48 -21.60 15.62
C GLY A 9 -13.70 -20.71 16.84
N THR A 10 -13.01 -19.58 16.93
CA THR A 10 -13.27 -18.58 17.96
C THR A 10 -14.53 -17.79 17.59
N GLU A 11 -15.65 -18.10 18.24
CA GLU A 11 -16.80 -17.20 18.29
C GLU A 11 -16.36 -15.89 18.94
N ILE A 12 -16.27 -14.82 18.15
CA ILE A 12 -16.08 -13.48 18.70
C ILE A 12 -17.37 -13.13 19.44
N ASN A 13 -17.26 -12.95 20.75
CA ASN A 13 -18.38 -12.56 21.59
C ASN A 13 -19.00 -11.27 21.02
N LYS A 14 -20.32 -11.30 20.80
CA LYS A 14 -21.14 -10.17 20.33
C LYS A 14 -20.86 -8.88 21.11
N GLN A 15 -20.54 -8.99 22.40
CA GLN A 15 -20.16 -7.87 23.25
C GLN A 15 -18.87 -7.19 22.77
N THR A 16 -17.85 -7.95 22.39
CA THR A 16 -16.57 -7.43 21.88
C THR A 16 -16.77 -6.72 20.53
N TYR A 17 -17.66 -7.23 19.68
CA TYR A 17 -18.02 -6.59 18.41
C TYR A 17 -18.76 -5.26 18.62
N LEU A 18 -19.71 -5.21 19.56
CA LEU A 18 -20.45 -3.99 19.89
C LEU A 18 -19.55 -2.94 20.55
N GLU A 19 -18.59 -3.35 21.38
CA GLU A 19 -17.58 -2.45 21.96
C GLU A 19 -16.64 -1.87 20.90
N ALA A 20 -16.24 -2.67 19.90
CA ALA A 20 -15.45 -2.18 18.77
C ALA A 20 -16.24 -1.15 17.93
N LEU A 21 -17.51 -1.41 17.64
CA LEU A 21 -18.38 -0.46 16.92
C LEU A 21 -18.59 0.84 17.70
N ALA A 22 -18.82 0.75 19.01
CA ALA A 22 -18.99 1.93 19.86
C ALA A 22 -17.72 2.80 19.90
N ARG A 23 -16.52 2.20 19.89
CA ARG A 23 -15.24 2.94 19.80
C ARG A 23 -15.08 3.66 18.46
N VAL A 24 -15.51 3.04 17.35
CA VAL A 24 -15.47 3.63 16.00
C VAL A 24 -16.50 4.76 15.84
N GLN A 25 -17.66 4.67 16.48
CA GLN A 25 -18.64 5.77 16.50
C GLN A 25 -18.20 6.93 17.38
N ALA A 26 -17.65 6.66 18.57
CA ALA A 26 -17.15 7.69 19.47
C ALA A 26 -15.96 8.48 18.89
N SER A 27 -15.14 7.86 18.02
CA SER A 27 -14.06 8.58 17.31
C SER A 27 -14.55 9.48 16.18
N ARG A 28 -15.80 9.31 15.71
CA ARG A 28 -16.42 10.15 14.67
C ARG A 28 -17.14 11.38 15.23
N GLU A 29 -17.50 11.38 16.51
CA GLU A 29 -18.33 12.44 17.14
C GLU A 29 -17.54 13.45 17.98
N ASN A 30 -16.25 13.22 18.24
CA ASN A 30 -15.37 14.22 18.84
C ASN A 30 -14.63 15.00 17.74
N PRO A 31 -14.66 16.35 17.72
CA PRO A 31 -13.74 17.10 16.86
C PRO A 31 -12.32 16.72 17.24
N GLN A 32 -11.53 16.29 16.24
CA GLN A 32 -10.13 15.90 16.42
C GLN A 32 -9.40 16.93 17.29
N PRO A 33 -8.61 16.50 18.30
CA PRO A 33 -7.65 17.41 18.90
C PRO A 33 -6.77 17.97 17.77
N GLU A 34 -6.54 19.28 17.76
CA GLU A 34 -5.59 19.92 16.86
C GLU A 34 -4.26 19.16 16.94
N ILE A 35 -3.94 18.38 15.89
CA ILE A 35 -2.64 17.72 15.77
C ILE A 35 -1.64 18.82 15.37
N GLN A 36 -1.10 19.52 16.37
CA GLN A 36 0.10 20.33 16.21
C GLN A 36 1.30 19.59 16.81
N THR A 37 2.20 19.12 15.95
CA THR A 37 3.61 19.56 15.89
C THR A 37 4.38 18.74 14.85
N THR A 38 4.39 19.23 13.62
CA THR A 38 5.22 18.70 12.54
C THR A 38 6.69 19.04 12.78
N GLN A 39 7.50 18.04 13.16
CA GLN A 39 8.95 18.11 12.97
C GLN A 39 9.27 17.66 11.54
N THR A 40 9.47 18.62 10.64
CA THR A 40 10.23 18.34 9.41
C THR A 40 11.68 18.14 9.82
N THR A 41 12.14 16.90 9.80
CA THR A 41 13.58 16.60 9.84
C THR A 41 14.16 16.86 8.46
N GLU A 42 15.48 17.01 8.35
CA GLU A 42 16.11 17.29 7.04
C GLU A 42 15.79 16.19 6.01
N ASP A 43 15.68 14.92 6.46
CA ASP A 43 15.69 13.75 5.57
C ASP A 43 14.33 13.10 5.31
N PHE A 44 13.28 13.43 6.08
CA PHE A 44 11.96 12.79 5.92
C PHE A 44 10.77 13.70 6.25
N TRP A 45 9.60 13.32 5.76
CA TRP A 45 8.31 13.83 6.21
C TRP A 45 7.65 12.81 7.13
N ARG A 46 7.30 13.21 8.36
CA ARG A 46 6.62 12.34 9.33
C ARG A 46 5.11 12.47 9.20
N VAL A 47 4.44 11.39 8.82
CA VAL A 47 2.99 11.34 8.64
C VAL A 47 2.37 10.53 9.76
N GLU A 48 1.56 11.17 10.59
CA GLU A 48 0.83 10.52 11.68
C GLU A 48 -0.59 10.15 11.25
N GLY A 49 -1.18 9.14 11.90
CA GLY A 49 -2.55 8.73 11.60
C GLY A 49 -2.69 7.92 10.30
N VAL A 50 -1.65 7.18 9.91
CA VAL A 50 -1.71 6.32 8.71
C VAL A 50 -2.45 5.03 9.07
N GLU A 51 -3.68 4.88 8.56
CA GLU A 51 -4.50 3.68 8.75
C GLU A 51 -4.03 2.58 7.79
N TYR A 52 -3.34 1.58 8.32
CA TYR A 52 -2.79 0.46 7.55
C TYR A 52 -3.03 -0.84 8.32
N ARG A 53 -3.58 -1.86 7.65
CA ARG A 53 -3.89 -3.18 8.24
C ARG A 53 -4.75 -3.11 9.52
N ASN A 54 -5.77 -2.24 9.55
CA ASN A 54 -6.65 -2.00 10.70
C ASN A 54 -5.93 -1.46 11.96
N GLU A 55 -4.74 -0.88 11.78
CA GLU A 55 -3.94 -0.28 12.83
C GLU A 55 -3.53 1.14 12.42
N ILE A 56 -3.16 1.94 13.40
CA ILE A 56 -2.71 3.32 13.17
C ILE A 56 -1.19 3.34 13.28
N TYR A 57 -0.55 3.94 12.28
CA TYR A 57 0.90 4.08 12.20
C TYR A 57 1.32 5.55 12.16
N THR A 58 2.53 5.79 12.63
CA THR A 58 3.35 6.93 12.23
C THR A 58 4.31 6.44 11.16
N VAL A 59 4.33 7.10 10.00
CA VAL A 59 5.18 6.74 8.86
C VAL A 59 6.11 7.88 8.52
N ASP A 60 7.42 7.66 8.57
CA ASP A 60 8.39 8.57 8.00
C ASP A 60 8.58 8.23 6.51
N LEU A 61 8.28 9.17 5.61
CA LEU A 61 8.57 9.07 4.18
C LEU A 61 9.90 9.77 3.87
N SER A 62 10.87 9.04 3.34
CA SER A 62 12.16 9.60 2.92
C SER A 62 11.97 10.69 1.85
N LYS A 63 12.72 11.80 1.97
CA LYS A 63 12.79 12.84 0.93
C LYS A 63 13.67 12.45 -0.25
N SER A 64 14.33 11.30 -0.16
CA SER A 64 15.11 10.68 -1.23
C SER A 64 14.56 9.30 -1.57
N ILE A 65 14.66 8.97 -2.85
CA ILE A 65 14.42 7.63 -3.37
C ILE A 65 15.56 6.70 -2.92
N LEU A 66 15.22 5.47 -2.53
CA LEU A 66 16.20 4.50 -2.03
C LEU A 66 17.29 4.21 -3.09
N PHE A 67 18.54 4.17 -2.62
CA PHE A 67 19.73 3.90 -3.44
C PHE A 67 19.84 4.77 -4.70
N ASP A 68 19.44 6.04 -4.62
CA ASP A 68 19.43 7.00 -5.74
C ASP A 68 18.65 6.48 -6.96
N GLY A 69 17.67 5.61 -6.70
CA GLY A 69 16.82 5.01 -7.71
C GLY A 69 17.49 3.96 -8.59
N LYS A 70 18.58 3.35 -8.10
CA LYS A 70 19.17 2.16 -8.71
C LYS A 70 18.17 1.02 -8.72
N SER A 71 18.07 0.35 -9.87
CA SER A 71 17.27 -0.85 -10.04
C SER A 71 17.81 -2.01 -9.21
N LYS A 72 16.89 -2.81 -8.66
CA LYS A 72 17.17 -4.10 -8.01
C LYS A 72 16.10 -5.11 -8.43
N THR A 73 16.28 -6.38 -8.16
CA THR A 73 15.16 -7.33 -8.24
C THR A 73 14.25 -7.15 -7.02
N GLN A 74 12.99 -7.62 -7.10
CA GLN A 74 12.12 -7.56 -5.91
C GLN A 74 12.68 -8.41 -4.75
N ASP A 75 13.36 -9.51 -5.05
CA ASP A 75 13.99 -10.35 -4.01
C ASP A 75 15.12 -9.60 -3.29
N GLN A 76 15.94 -8.85 -4.02
CA GLN A 76 16.97 -7.97 -3.44
C GLN A 76 16.34 -6.84 -2.61
N TRP A 77 15.19 -6.31 -3.06
CA TRP A 77 14.44 -5.32 -2.28
C TRP A 77 13.88 -5.88 -0.97
N ALA A 78 13.40 -7.13 -1.01
CA ALA A 78 12.91 -7.82 0.17
C ALA A 78 14.05 -8.10 1.17
N GLU A 79 15.19 -8.61 0.68
CA GLU A 79 16.38 -8.87 1.51
C GLU A 79 16.88 -7.60 2.20
N TYR A 80 16.99 -6.49 1.46
CA TYR A 80 17.33 -5.19 2.02
C TYR A 80 16.30 -4.75 3.08
N SER A 81 15.01 -4.81 2.75
CA SER A 81 13.94 -4.33 3.62
C SER A 81 13.87 -5.09 4.93
N MET A 82 14.18 -6.39 4.92
CA MET A 82 14.29 -7.22 6.13
C MET A 82 15.40 -6.70 7.06
N GLN A 83 16.59 -6.41 6.52
CA GLN A 83 17.71 -5.86 7.29
C GLN A 83 17.40 -4.44 7.79
N ALA A 84 16.84 -3.59 6.93
CA ALA A 84 16.49 -2.21 7.26
C ALA A 84 15.44 -2.11 8.37
N LYS A 85 14.41 -2.98 8.36
CA LYS A 85 13.40 -3.02 9.45
C LYS A 85 14.04 -3.36 10.80
N GLN A 86 15.05 -4.24 10.83
CA GLN A 86 15.74 -4.62 12.08
C GLN A 86 16.63 -3.49 12.63
N SER A 87 17.23 -2.67 11.76
CA SER A 87 18.07 -1.54 12.16
C SER A 87 17.32 -0.23 12.35
N GLY A 88 16.01 -0.19 12.03
CA GLY A 88 15.21 1.03 12.07
C GLY A 88 15.50 2.01 10.92
N ASP A 89 16.04 1.50 9.80
CA ASP A 89 16.32 2.26 8.58
C ASP A 89 15.11 2.27 7.63
N PHE A 90 15.14 3.11 6.60
CA PHE A 90 14.12 3.15 5.56
C PHE A 90 14.07 1.83 4.80
N TYR A 91 12.87 1.33 4.55
CA TYR A 91 12.62 0.10 3.82
C TYR A 91 11.52 0.32 2.77
N ILE A 92 11.24 -0.69 1.95
CA ILE A 92 10.20 -0.60 0.93
C ILE A 92 8.86 -1.07 1.49
N GLY A 93 7.84 -0.24 1.37
CA GLY A 93 6.47 -0.61 1.70
C GLY A 93 5.81 -1.57 0.69
N ASP A 94 4.75 -2.24 1.13
CA ASP A 94 3.79 -2.85 0.23
C ASP A 94 2.83 -1.78 -0.35
N PHE A 95 2.01 -2.19 -1.31
CA PHE A 95 1.08 -1.29 -2.00
C PHE A 95 0.03 -0.67 -1.05
N PRO A 96 -0.60 -1.44 -0.13
CA PRO A 96 -1.55 -0.87 0.82
C PRO A 96 -0.93 0.16 1.79
N LEU A 97 0.31 -0.03 2.25
CA LEU A 97 1.00 0.97 3.09
C LEU A 97 1.19 2.28 2.34
N TYR A 98 1.65 2.22 1.09
CA TYR A 98 1.81 3.43 0.27
C TYR A 98 0.47 4.10 -0.02
N HIS A 99 -0.57 3.33 -0.36
CA HIS A 99 -1.89 3.90 -0.59
C HIS A 99 -2.46 4.57 0.68
N ALA A 100 -2.29 3.96 1.85
CA ALA A 100 -2.68 4.55 3.14
C ALA A 100 -1.90 5.84 3.42
N LEU A 101 -0.58 5.82 3.23
CA LEU A 101 0.28 6.99 3.39
C LEU A 101 -0.15 8.15 2.47
N PHE A 102 -0.39 7.88 1.19
CA PHE A 102 -0.82 8.88 0.21
C PHE A 102 -2.21 9.42 0.55
N THR A 103 -3.10 8.56 1.03
CA THR A 103 -4.42 8.97 1.51
C THR A 103 -4.31 9.92 2.70
N THR A 104 -3.46 9.64 3.68
CA THR A 104 -3.27 10.52 4.83
C THR A 104 -2.67 11.86 4.42
N LEU A 105 -1.71 11.87 3.50
CA LEU A 105 -1.16 13.11 2.93
C LEU A 105 -2.22 13.92 2.17
N PHE A 106 -3.06 13.25 1.37
CA PHE A 106 -4.19 13.87 0.66
C PHE A 106 -5.19 14.51 1.63
N ASN A 107 -5.54 13.83 2.72
CA ASN A 107 -6.42 14.39 3.75
C ASN A 107 -5.83 15.63 4.44
N GLN A 108 -4.51 15.85 4.30
CA GLN A 108 -3.77 16.98 4.85
C GLN A 108 -3.24 17.90 3.73
N GLU A 109 -3.85 17.88 2.53
CA GLU A 109 -3.32 18.52 1.32
C GLU A 109 -3.04 20.03 1.43
N ASN A 110 -3.65 20.71 2.41
CA ASN A 110 -3.44 22.13 2.64
C ASN A 110 -2.16 22.45 3.44
N THR A 111 -1.57 21.47 4.12
CA THR A 111 -0.34 21.63 4.91
C THR A 111 0.89 21.79 4.01
N THR A 112 1.92 22.50 4.51
CA THR A 112 3.20 22.65 3.79
C THR A 112 3.85 21.30 3.53
N GLN A 113 3.86 20.42 4.53
CA GLN A 113 4.43 19.08 4.44
C GLN A 113 3.76 18.25 3.35
N ALA A 114 2.42 18.21 3.29
CA ALA A 114 1.72 17.45 2.26
C ALA A 114 2.01 17.97 0.84
N LYS A 115 2.12 19.30 0.68
CA LYS A 115 2.47 19.92 -0.61
C LYS A 115 3.89 19.58 -1.06
N GLU A 116 4.85 19.55 -0.14
CA GLU A 116 6.23 19.15 -0.43
C GLU A 116 6.33 17.66 -0.78
N ALA A 117 5.73 16.80 0.04
CA ALA A 117 5.69 15.36 -0.21
C ALA A 117 4.99 15.05 -1.53
N ARG A 118 3.88 15.73 -1.85
CA ARG A 118 3.19 15.61 -3.13
C ARG A 118 4.11 15.92 -4.31
N LYS A 119 4.81 17.06 -4.30
CA LYS A 119 5.73 17.44 -5.39
C LYS A 119 6.85 16.43 -5.58
N PHE A 120 7.35 15.87 -4.49
CA PHE A 120 8.32 14.78 -4.56
C PHE A 120 7.72 13.53 -5.19
N LEU A 121 6.55 13.09 -4.73
CA LEU A 121 5.85 11.91 -5.27
C LEU A 121 5.53 12.08 -6.76
N GLU A 122 4.99 13.24 -7.14
CA GLU A 122 4.70 13.62 -8.53
C GLU A 122 5.94 13.43 -9.41
N LYS A 123 7.06 14.06 -9.04
CA LYS A 123 8.33 13.90 -9.75
C LYS A 123 8.78 12.44 -9.82
N GLN A 124 8.69 11.70 -8.72
CA GLN A 124 9.17 10.30 -8.71
C GLN A 124 8.30 9.38 -9.56
N PHE A 125 6.98 9.61 -9.62
CA PHE A 125 6.06 8.81 -10.45
C PHE A 125 6.31 9.08 -11.94
N GLU A 126 6.56 10.34 -12.33
CA GLU A 126 6.85 10.72 -13.71
C GLU A 126 8.22 10.20 -14.19
N GLU A 127 9.24 10.24 -13.33
CA GLU A 127 10.60 9.86 -13.71
C GLU A 127 10.83 8.34 -13.69
N LYS A 128 10.08 7.61 -12.86
CA LYS A 128 10.39 6.20 -12.55
C LYS A 128 9.13 5.39 -12.30
N TRP A 129 9.18 4.14 -12.75
CA TRP A 129 8.34 3.09 -12.19
C TRP A 129 8.84 2.75 -10.77
N LEU A 130 8.01 2.84 -9.75
CA LEU A 130 8.37 2.63 -8.35
C LEU A 130 7.90 1.27 -7.87
N ALA A 131 8.84 0.37 -7.59
CA ALA A 131 8.55 -0.98 -7.12
C ALA A 131 8.01 -0.99 -5.69
N THR A 132 7.14 -1.94 -5.36
CA THR A 132 6.68 -2.22 -3.99
C THR A 132 7.06 -3.63 -3.55
N LEU A 133 6.89 -3.92 -2.26
CA LEU A 133 6.89 -5.29 -1.74
C LEU A 133 5.55 -6.01 -1.92
N THR A 134 4.74 -5.61 -2.90
CA THR A 134 3.56 -6.39 -3.34
C THR A 134 3.91 -7.21 -4.58
N ARG A 135 3.79 -8.53 -4.47
CA ARG A 135 3.95 -9.50 -5.55
C ARG A 135 2.60 -10.07 -5.92
N ILE A 136 2.32 -10.23 -7.20
CA ILE A 136 1.11 -10.87 -7.69
C ILE A 136 1.50 -12.15 -8.41
N ARG A 137 0.99 -13.27 -7.92
CA ARG A 137 1.15 -14.58 -8.52
C ARG A 137 -0.09 -14.89 -9.35
N TYR A 138 0.09 -14.84 -10.66
CA TYR A 138 -0.96 -15.12 -11.63
C TYR A 138 -1.03 -16.62 -11.92
N THR A 139 -2.23 -17.20 -11.90
CA THR A 139 -2.40 -18.65 -12.08
C THR A 139 -3.27 -19.00 -13.30
N PRO A 140 -3.09 -20.17 -13.93
CA PRO A 140 -3.90 -20.56 -15.09
C PRO A 140 -5.36 -20.97 -14.76
N SER A 141 -5.63 -21.44 -13.54
CA SER A 141 -6.87 -22.15 -13.21
C SER A 141 -7.51 -21.78 -11.87
N GLU A 142 -6.81 -21.04 -11.01
CA GLU A 142 -7.33 -20.57 -9.72
C GLU A 142 -7.43 -19.04 -9.70
N LYS A 143 -7.96 -18.48 -8.61
CA LYS A 143 -7.76 -17.07 -8.31
C LYS A 143 -6.26 -16.77 -8.20
N ASP A 144 -5.87 -15.57 -8.63
CA ASP A 144 -4.51 -15.08 -8.45
C ASP A 144 -4.25 -14.82 -6.96
N GLU A 145 -2.98 -14.77 -6.58
CA GLU A 145 -2.56 -14.50 -5.21
C GLU A 145 -1.82 -13.16 -5.15
N VAL A 146 -2.38 -12.19 -4.43
CA VAL A 146 -1.72 -10.92 -4.11
C VAL A 146 -0.99 -11.10 -2.78
N ILE A 147 0.33 -11.01 -2.81
CA ILE A 147 1.23 -11.21 -1.67
C ILE A 147 1.81 -9.86 -1.26
N HIS A 148 1.43 -9.38 -0.09
CA HIS A 148 1.92 -8.12 0.48
C HIS A 148 3.07 -8.37 1.45
N ASN A 149 3.92 -7.35 1.63
CA ASN A 149 5.17 -7.45 2.41
C ASN A 149 6.01 -8.66 1.98
N PHE A 150 6.12 -8.88 0.66
CA PHE A 150 6.85 -10.00 0.09
C PHE A 150 8.27 -10.10 0.67
N GLY A 151 8.60 -11.28 1.21
CA GLY A 151 9.89 -11.59 1.81
C GLY A 151 10.13 -11.03 3.22
N LEU A 152 9.13 -10.42 3.85
CA LEU A 152 9.19 -9.97 5.25
C LEU A 152 8.43 -10.92 6.20
N ASP A 153 8.72 -10.82 7.49
CA ASP A 153 8.08 -11.65 8.54
C ASP A 153 6.57 -11.42 8.67
N ASP A 154 6.11 -10.20 8.36
CA ASP A 154 4.72 -9.77 8.45
C ASP A 154 3.95 -9.88 7.12
N LYS A 155 4.46 -10.70 6.19
CA LYS A 155 3.84 -11.07 4.92
C LYS A 155 2.43 -11.65 5.10
N TYR A 156 1.54 -11.29 4.20
CA TYR A 156 0.19 -11.88 4.09
C TYR A 156 -0.23 -11.96 2.62
N SER A 157 -1.25 -12.77 2.31
CA SER A 157 -1.77 -12.86 0.95
C SER A 157 -3.30 -12.87 0.89
N ILE A 158 -3.81 -12.40 -0.25
CA ILE A 158 -5.24 -12.33 -0.59
C ILE A 158 -5.43 -13.06 -1.93
N LYS A 159 -6.40 -13.97 -2.01
CA LYS A 159 -6.78 -14.63 -3.26
C LYS A 159 -7.88 -13.86 -3.97
N GLU A 160 -7.60 -13.31 -5.16
CA GLU A 160 -8.57 -12.59 -5.98
C GLU A 160 -8.23 -12.70 -7.48
N THR A 161 -9.21 -12.48 -8.36
CA THR A 161 -8.97 -12.40 -9.80
C THR A 161 -8.34 -11.05 -10.14
N MET A 162 -7.03 -11.07 -10.41
CA MET A 162 -6.22 -9.93 -10.81
C MET A 162 -6.06 -9.84 -12.33
N ILE A 163 -6.25 -10.95 -13.06
CA ILE A 163 -6.32 -10.96 -14.52
C ILE A 163 -7.56 -10.18 -14.97
N GLY A 164 -7.37 -9.23 -15.87
CA GLY A 164 -8.45 -8.40 -16.39
C GLY A 164 -7.90 -7.30 -17.26
N PRO A 165 -8.76 -6.57 -18.00
CA PRO A 165 -8.32 -5.48 -18.87
C PRO A 165 -7.69 -4.36 -18.05
N ASP A 166 -6.82 -3.59 -18.70
CA ASP A 166 -6.42 -2.29 -18.18
C ASP A 166 -7.63 -1.34 -18.16
N GLU A 167 -7.74 -0.49 -17.14
CA GLU A 167 -8.91 0.38 -16.99
C GLU A 167 -8.64 1.63 -16.15
N TRP A 168 -9.44 2.68 -16.39
CA TRP A 168 -9.52 3.83 -15.51
C TRP A 168 -10.24 3.44 -14.22
N ILE A 169 -9.62 3.65 -13.07
CA ILE A 169 -10.17 3.23 -11.77
C ILE A 169 -11.53 3.86 -11.49
N LYS A 170 -11.73 5.13 -11.87
CA LYS A 170 -13.02 5.83 -11.73
C LYS A 170 -14.18 5.15 -12.47
N ASN A 171 -13.89 4.31 -13.47
CA ASN A 171 -14.89 3.63 -14.30
C ASN A 171 -15.06 2.14 -13.90
N SER A 172 -14.25 1.65 -12.95
CA SER A 172 -14.22 0.22 -12.60
C SER A 172 -15.53 -0.27 -12.00
N GLN A 173 -16.07 -1.32 -12.60
CA GLN A 173 -17.33 -1.96 -12.18
C GLN A 173 -17.11 -3.08 -11.16
N ASN A 174 -15.94 -3.70 -11.18
CA ASN A 174 -15.50 -4.68 -10.20
C ASN A 174 -14.32 -4.08 -9.43
N THR A 175 -14.42 -3.97 -8.11
CA THR A 175 -13.39 -3.35 -7.27
C THR A 175 -12.74 -4.34 -6.31
N ASN A 176 -13.06 -5.64 -6.39
CA ASN A 176 -12.47 -6.65 -5.52
C ASN A 176 -10.95 -6.74 -5.68
N TYR A 177 -10.44 -6.57 -6.91
CA TYR A 177 -9.00 -6.54 -7.15
C TYR A 177 -8.33 -5.28 -6.57
N LEU A 178 -9.06 -4.15 -6.45
CA LEU A 178 -8.57 -2.95 -5.79
C LEU A 178 -8.51 -3.15 -4.28
N GLU A 179 -9.52 -3.79 -3.69
CA GLU A 179 -9.50 -4.19 -2.28
C GLU A 179 -8.31 -5.13 -2.01
N ALA A 180 -8.11 -6.13 -2.86
CA ALA A 180 -6.99 -7.05 -2.74
C ALA A 180 -5.62 -6.38 -2.97
N LEU A 181 -5.53 -5.31 -3.76
CA LEU A 181 -4.27 -4.63 -4.05
C LEU A 181 -3.95 -3.51 -3.05
N LEU A 182 -4.95 -2.75 -2.64
CA LEU A 182 -4.82 -1.47 -1.91
C LEU A 182 -5.36 -1.53 -0.49
N GLY A 183 -6.13 -2.57 -0.14
CA GLY A 183 -6.90 -2.62 1.11
C GLY A 183 -8.12 -1.71 1.12
N THR A 184 -8.59 -1.28 -0.06
CA THR A 184 -9.85 -0.54 -0.19
C THR A 184 -10.47 -0.72 -1.59
N SER A 185 -11.79 -0.82 -1.64
CA SER A 185 -12.60 -0.90 -2.85
C SER A 185 -13.19 0.46 -3.29
N ASP A 186 -12.86 1.55 -2.60
CA ASP A 186 -13.40 2.90 -2.85
C ASP A 186 -12.70 3.55 -4.05
N ASN A 187 -13.23 3.28 -5.25
CA ASN A 187 -12.69 3.79 -6.51
C ASN A 187 -12.65 5.32 -6.58
N GLU A 188 -13.63 6.02 -6.00
CA GLU A 188 -13.69 7.47 -5.97
C GLU A 188 -12.53 8.03 -5.14
N LYS A 189 -12.34 7.49 -3.93
CA LYS A 189 -11.23 7.90 -3.05
C LYS A 189 -9.88 7.57 -3.68
N ILE A 190 -9.71 6.37 -4.24
CA ILE A 190 -8.50 5.99 -4.96
C ILE A 190 -8.20 7.01 -6.05
N ASN A 191 -9.16 7.30 -6.94
CA ASN A 191 -8.95 8.24 -8.03
C ASN A 191 -8.61 9.65 -7.54
N LYS A 192 -9.27 10.13 -6.48
CA LYS A 192 -8.96 11.45 -5.89
C LYS A 192 -7.53 11.54 -5.37
N VAL A 193 -7.04 10.50 -4.67
CA VAL A 193 -5.68 10.48 -4.10
C VAL A 193 -4.64 10.55 -5.21
N TYR A 194 -4.71 9.69 -6.22
CA TYR A 194 -3.69 9.66 -7.28
C TYR A 194 -3.80 10.86 -8.23
N LYS A 195 -5.02 11.36 -8.48
CA LYS A 195 -5.23 12.63 -9.20
C LYS A 195 -4.70 13.83 -8.45
N TRP A 196 -4.78 13.83 -7.14
CA TRP A 196 -4.14 14.87 -6.35
C TRP A 196 -2.62 14.82 -6.49
N ILE A 197 -1.99 13.64 -6.58
CA ILE A 197 -0.54 13.52 -6.75
C ILE A 197 -0.11 13.98 -8.16
N ILE A 198 -0.69 13.41 -9.21
CA ILE A 198 -0.22 13.53 -10.60
C ILE A 198 -1.01 14.54 -11.45
N GLY A 199 -2.17 14.98 -10.99
CA GLY A 199 -3.09 15.82 -11.76
C GLY A 199 -3.98 15.06 -12.74
N ASN A 200 -3.70 13.77 -13.01
CA ASN A 200 -4.46 12.91 -13.92
C ASN A 200 -5.25 11.82 -13.19
N ASP A 201 -6.30 11.29 -13.84
CA ASP A 201 -7.07 10.19 -13.26
C ASP A 201 -6.19 8.92 -13.09
N ALA A 202 -6.58 8.08 -12.12
CA ALA A 202 -5.86 6.86 -11.81
C ALA A 202 -6.20 5.76 -12.82
N TYR A 203 -5.18 5.04 -13.26
CA TYR A 203 -5.26 3.95 -14.22
C TYR A 203 -4.66 2.68 -13.59
N ILE A 204 -5.26 1.52 -13.84
CA ILE A 204 -4.72 0.24 -13.40
C ILE A 204 -4.27 -0.56 -14.63
N GLY A 205 -2.99 -0.94 -14.65
CA GLY A 205 -2.41 -1.83 -15.65
C GLY A 205 -2.30 -3.25 -15.12
N ARG A 206 -2.92 -4.23 -15.77
CA ARG A 206 -2.97 -5.65 -15.34
C ARG A 206 -2.51 -6.56 -16.47
N ILE A 207 -2.39 -7.87 -16.18
CA ILE A 207 -2.20 -8.83 -17.27
C ILE A 207 -3.58 -9.11 -17.88
N ASN A 208 -3.72 -8.84 -19.17
CA ASN A 208 -5.00 -8.93 -19.88
C ASN A 208 -5.31 -10.34 -20.41
N SER A 209 -4.48 -11.34 -20.10
CA SER A 209 -4.67 -12.72 -20.57
C SER A 209 -4.17 -13.73 -19.55
N THR A 210 -4.91 -14.82 -19.39
CA THR A 210 -4.56 -15.93 -18.50
C THR A 210 -3.24 -16.57 -18.94
N PRO A 211 -2.24 -16.67 -18.06
CA PRO A 211 -0.95 -17.23 -18.41
C PRO A 211 -1.04 -18.76 -18.54
N LYS A 212 -0.21 -19.35 -19.40
CA LYS A 212 -0.14 -20.83 -19.56
C LYS A 212 0.47 -21.53 -18.35
N ASN A 213 1.34 -20.85 -17.62
CA ASN A 213 2.02 -21.32 -16.42
C ASN A 213 1.84 -20.26 -15.32
N VAL A 214 2.10 -20.62 -14.07
CA VAL A 214 2.16 -19.64 -12.98
C VAL A 214 3.24 -18.61 -13.29
N VAL A 215 2.91 -17.32 -13.16
CA VAL A 215 3.87 -16.22 -13.34
C VAL A 215 3.77 -15.23 -12.20
N ASP A 216 4.92 -14.82 -11.66
CA ASP A 216 5.00 -13.79 -10.63
C ASP A 216 5.30 -12.43 -11.26
N ARG A 217 4.56 -11.40 -10.85
CA ARG A 217 4.76 -10.00 -11.22
C ARG A 217 4.89 -9.12 -9.99
N VAL A 218 5.50 -7.96 -10.18
CA VAL A 218 5.65 -6.94 -9.14
C VAL A 218 4.61 -5.86 -9.37
N ALA A 219 3.95 -5.45 -8.29
CA ALA A 219 3.08 -4.29 -8.32
C ALA A 219 3.89 -3.00 -8.03
N GLY A 220 3.59 -1.93 -8.74
CA GLY A 220 4.29 -0.65 -8.60
C GLY A 220 3.49 0.54 -9.09
N PHE A 221 4.06 1.72 -8.87
CA PHE A 221 3.49 3.00 -9.25
C PHE A 221 4.26 3.61 -10.43
N GLY A 222 3.60 4.43 -11.22
CA GLY A 222 4.24 5.31 -12.19
C GLY A 222 3.27 6.39 -12.64
N ALA A 223 3.71 7.22 -13.57
CA ALA A 223 2.84 8.11 -14.31
C ALA A 223 3.35 8.28 -15.74
N ASP A 224 2.43 8.50 -16.66
CA ASP A 224 2.70 8.98 -17.99
C ASP A 224 1.81 10.18 -18.32
N SER A 225 1.85 10.65 -19.58
CA SER A 225 1.01 11.78 -20.00
C SER A 225 -0.50 11.49 -19.96
N GLY A 226 -0.88 10.22 -19.87
CA GLY A 226 -2.26 9.76 -19.80
C GLY A 226 -2.79 9.66 -18.37
N GLY A 227 -2.01 9.15 -17.42
CA GLY A 227 -2.55 8.77 -16.11
C GLY A 227 -1.54 8.59 -14.97
N ALA A 228 -2.10 8.44 -13.77
CA ALA A 228 -1.37 7.92 -12.60
C ALA A 228 -1.53 6.40 -12.57
N ASP A 229 -0.45 5.67 -12.84
CA ASP A 229 -0.51 4.25 -13.13
C ASP A 229 -0.23 3.38 -11.91
N LEU A 230 -1.14 2.45 -11.65
CA LEU A 230 -1.01 1.35 -10.71
C LEU A 230 -0.77 0.07 -11.53
N TYR A 231 0.49 -0.30 -11.69
CA TYR A 231 0.90 -1.43 -12.52
C TYR A 231 0.97 -2.72 -11.73
N CYS A 232 0.44 -3.80 -12.29
CA CYS A 232 0.42 -5.15 -11.73
C CYS A 232 1.18 -6.18 -12.60
N GLY A 233 1.78 -5.75 -13.72
CA GLY A 233 2.33 -6.63 -14.76
C GLY A 233 3.86 -6.68 -14.87
N TRP A 234 4.60 -5.99 -14.01
CA TRP A 234 6.04 -5.81 -14.22
C TRP A 234 6.87 -7.04 -13.82
N TYR A 235 8.00 -7.27 -14.50
CA TYR A 235 8.86 -8.43 -14.23
C TYR A 235 9.61 -8.27 -12.90
N SER A 236 9.64 -9.33 -12.09
CA SER A 236 10.36 -9.34 -10.80
C SER A 236 11.89 -9.28 -10.92
N SER A 237 12.43 -9.65 -12.09
CA SER A 237 13.85 -9.61 -12.41
C SER A 237 14.38 -8.23 -12.79
N VAL A 238 13.50 -7.26 -13.04
CA VAL A 238 13.89 -5.89 -13.44
C VAL A 238 12.96 -4.92 -12.72
N SER A 239 13.19 -4.65 -11.44
CA SER A 239 12.42 -3.62 -10.74
C SER A 239 13.23 -2.33 -10.65
N SER A 240 12.57 -1.21 -10.93
CA SER A 240 13.17 0.13 -10.87
C SER A 240 13.37 0.55 -9.40
N GLY A 241 13.57 1.84 -9.15
CA GLY A 241 13.75 2.35 -7.79
C GLY A 241 12.49 2.21 -6.93
N SER A 242 12.60 2.60 -5.66
CA SER A 242 11.48 2.55 -4.72
C SER A 242 11.54 3.66 -3.69
N LEU A 243 10.38 4.03 -3.15
CA LEU A 243 10.28 4.94 -2.03
C LEU A 243 10.82 4.28 -0.75
N GLY A 244 11.35 5.10 0.16
CA GLY A 244 11.80 4.64 1.48
C GLY A 244 10.81 5.07 2.56
N VAL A 245 10.35 4.12 3.37
CA VAL A 245 9.47 4.39 4.52
C VAL A 245 10.02 3.79 5.81
N ARG A 246 9.64 4.38 6.95
CA ARG A 246 9.72 3.74 8.27
C ARG A 246 8.36 3.83 8.93
N ALA A 247 7.68 2.70 9.10
CA ALA A 247 6.39 2.66 9.80
C ALA A 247 6.57 2.17 11.23
N LYS A 248 6.08 2.95 12.19
CA LYS A 248 5.97 2.57 13.60
C LYS A 248 4.50 2.51 13.97
N ARG A 249 4.05 1.34 14.43
CA ARG A 249 2.69 1.17 14.95
C ARG A 249 2.50 2.05 16.18
N HIS A 250 1.38 2.75 16.25
CA HIS A 250 0.95 3.40 17.47
C HIS A 250 0.42 2.33 18.42
N THR A 251 1.18 2.03 19.47
CA THR A 251 0.67 1.31 20.64
C THR A 251 0.07 2.36 21.58
N PRO A 252 -1.23 2.29 21.92
CA PRO A 252 -1.76 3.10 23.00
C PRO A 252 -0.96 2.80 24.25
N ASP A 253 -0.51 3.83 24.96
CA ASP A 253 0.06 3.65 26.29
C ASP A 253 -1.00 2.94 27.17
N LEU A 254 -0.65 1.74 27.65
CA LEU A 254 -1.48 0.93 28.55
C LEU A 254 -1.34 1.43 29.99
#